data_AF-A0A0F3ISS8-F1
#
_entry.id   AF-A0A0F3ISS8-F1
#
_cell.length_a   1.000
_cell.length_b   1.000
_cell.length_c   1.000
_cell.angle_alpha   90.00
_cell.angle_beta   90.00
_cell.angle_gamma   90.00
#
_symmetry.space_group_name_H-M   'P 1'
#
loop_
_entity.id
_entity.type
_entity.pdbx_description
1 polymer ?
#
loop_
_entity_poly.entity_id
_entity_poly.type
_entity_poly.pdbx_seq_one_letter_code
_entity_poly.pdbx_strand_id
1 'polypeptide(L)'
;SNVLIEQTRKRVDQLVADGMKYAQTGQISSMERTVTNIQIFIKNPKLPRDLINDAQRAIVNMEKEGYIFYIDDLLVKARDAAQDQRLKQKHAILLMVKEYLPKAMKAGASDEFRHSVERRVELINLTGNPTAPESGSRAKPMDKLRSLLPNRAKLFGGDGSEG
;
A
#
# COMPACT_ATOMS: atom_id res chain seq x y z
N SER A 1 7.13 -46.99 -11.15
CA SER A 1 7.08 -46.02 -10.04
C SER A 1 8.13 -44.92 -10.18
N ASN A 2 9.42 -45.23 -10.39
CA ASN A 2 10.49 -44.21 -10.48
C ASN A 2 10.37 -43.23 -11.67
N VAL A 3 9.95 -43.68 -12.85
CA VAL A 3 9.84 -42.81 -14.04
C VAL A 3 8.84 -41.66 -13.82
N LEU A 4 7.69 -41.92 -13.18
CA LEU A 4 6.68 -40.90 -12.89
C LEU A 4 7.20 -39.87 -11.87
N ILE A 5 7.95 -40.32 -10.87
CA ILE A 5 8.56 -39.45 -9.85
C ILE A 5 9.61 -38.55 -10.52
N GLU A 6 10.44 -39.10 -11.38
CA GLU A 6 11.49 -38.35 -12.09
C GLU A 6 10.88 -37.31 -13.07
N GLN A 7 9.84 -37.69 -13.82
CA GLN A 7 9.10 -36.76 -14.68
C GLN A 7 8.44 -35.64 -13.88
N THR A 8 7.85 -35.97 -12.72
CA THR A 8 7.24 -34.97 -11.83
C THR A 8 8.30 -34.01 -11.29
N ARG A 9 9.46 -34.52 -10.85
CA ARG A 9 10.58 -33.70 -10.39
C ARG A 9 11.02 -32.71 -11.47
N LYS A 10 11.34 -33.20 -12.68
CA LYS A 10 11.73 -32.34 -13.80
C LYS A 10 10.69 -31.28 -14.11
N ARG A 11 9.40 -31.62 -14.05
CA ARG A 11 8.32 -30.67 -14.30
C ARG A 11 8.22 -29.61 -13.20
N VAL A 12 8.32 -30.00 -11.94
CA VAL A 12 8.32 -29.07 -10.81
C VAL A 12 9.53 -28.14 -10.88
N ASP A 13 10.72 -28.66 -11.15
CA ASP A 13 11.94 -27.84 -11.26
C ASP A 13 11.82 -26.79 -12.36
N GLN A 14 11.28 -27.16 -13.53
CA GLN A 14 11.01 -26.21 -14.61
C GLN A 14 10.00 -25.13 -14.19
N LEU A 15 8.90 -25.53 -13.55
CA LEU A 15 7.89 -24.57 -13.08
C LEU A 15 8.46 -23.64 -12.00
N VAL A 16 9.33 -24.13 -11.12
CA VAL A 16 10.01 -23.30 -10.12
C VAL A 16 10.91 -22.27 -10.81
N ALA A 17 11.69 -22.67 -11.81
CA ALA A 17 12.54 -21.74 -12.55
C ALA A 17 11.72 -20.65 -13.26
N ASP A 18 10.64 -21.04 -13.94
CA ASP A 18 9.74 -20.10 -14.62
C ASP A 18 9.03 -19.17 -13.63
N GLY A 19 8.52 -19.74 -12.53
CA GLY A 19 7.84 -19.01 -11.46
C GLY A 19 8.74 -17.96 -10.81
N MET A 20 10.00 -18.30 -10.56
CA MET A 20 10.98 -17.38 -10.01
C MET A 20 11.31 -16.24 -10.99
N LYS A 21 11.41 -16.54 -12.29
CA LYS A 21 11.56 -15.50 -13.32
C LYS A 21 10.37 -14.54 -13.35
N TYR A 22 9.14 -15.05 -13.20
CA TYR A 22 7.96 -14.19 -13.10
C TYR A 22 7.95 -13.34 -11.83
N ALA A 23 8.37 -13.90 -10.70
CA ALA A 23 8.52 -13.17 -9.44
C ALA A 23 9.50 -11.99 -9.58
N GLN A 24 10.68 -12.24 -10.15
CA GLN A 24 11.75 -11.24 -10.35
C GLN A 24 11.40 -10.16 -11.38
N THR A 25 10.41 -10.39 -12.24
CA THR A 25 9.98 -9.44 -13.28
C THR A 25 8.64 -8.78 -12.96
N GLY A 26 8.08 -9.03 -11.77
CA GLY A 26 6.81 -8.45 -11.34
C GLY A 26 5.57 -9.01 -12.04
N GLN A 27 5.67 -10.15 -12.72
CA GLN A 27 4.54 -10.79 -13.40
C GLN A 27 3.71 -11.65 -12.43
N ILE A 28 3.06 -11.01 -11.45
CA ILE A 28 2.39 -11.70 -10.32
C ILE A 28 1.32 -12.69 -10.76
N SER A 29 0.45 -12.35 -11.70
CA SER A 29 -0.58 -13.29 -12.16
C SER A 29 0.01 -14.54 -12.84
N SER A 30 1.18 -14.43 -13.46
CA SER A 30 1.89 -15.59 -14.03
C SER A 30 2.59 -16.41 -12.95
N MET A 31 3.17 -15.74 -11.95
CA MET A 31 3.75 -16.40 -10.77
C MET A 31 2.68 -17.19 -9.99
N GLU A 32 1.54 -16.59 -9.65
CA GLU A 32 0.46 -17.24 -8.89
C GLU A 32 -0.13 -18.46 -9.62
N ARG A 33 -0.27 -18.37 -10.95
CA ARG A 33 -0.64 -19.53 -11.79
C ARG A 33 0.39 -20.64 -11.71
N THR A 34 1.68 -20.28 -11.72
CA THR A 34 2.78 -21.25 -11.63
C THR A 34 2.81 -21.93 -10.25
N VAL A 35 2.63 -21.17 -9.17
CA VAL A 35 2.47 -21.69 -7.80
C VAL A 35 1.30 -22.68 -7.74
N THR A 36 0.13 -22.30 -8.28
CA THR A 36 -1.05 -23.17 -8.33
C THR A 36 -0.76 -24.48 -9.06
N ASN A 37 -0.06 -24.42 -10.20
CA ASN A 37 0.32 -25.60 -10.96
C ASN A 37 1.25 -26.52 -10.15
N ILE A 38 2.27 -25.97 -9.49
CA ILE A 38 3.18 -26.76 -8.64
C ILE A 38 2.40 -27.42 -7.50
N GLN A 39 1.50 -26.69 -6.84
CA GLN A 39 0.65 -27.23 -5.78
C GLN A 39 -0.22 -28.40 -6.27
N ILE A 40 -0.72 -28.36 -7.51
CA ILE A 40 -1.47 -29.47 -8.11
C ILE A 40 -0.56 -30.70 -8.29
N PHE A 41 0.67 -30.52 -8.80
CA PHE A 41 1.60 -31.64 -9.00
C PHE A 41 1.97 -32.33 -7.67
N ILE A 42 2.25 -31.56 -6.62
CA ILE A 42 2.73 -32.09 -5.34
C ILE A 42 1.63 -32.66 -4.44
N LYS A 43 0.35 -32.55 -4.81
CA LYS A 43 -0.76 -33.21 -4.12
C LYS A 43 -0.80 -34.72 -4.31
N ASN A 44 0.00 -35.26 -5.23
CA ASN A 44 0.03 -36.70 -5.49
C ASN A 44 0.64 -37.47 -4.30
N PRO A 45 -0.13 -38.35 -3.61
CA PRO A 45 0.33 -39.05 -2.40
C PRO A 45 1.44 -40.07 -2.66
N LYS A 46 1.74 -40.39 -3.92
CA LYS A 46 2.83 -41.30 -4.31
C LYS A 46 4.17 -40.59 -4.41
N LEU A 47 4.22 -39.27 -4.21
CA LEU A 47 5.46 -38.51 -4.32
C LEU A 47 6.30 -38.64 -3.04
N PRO A 48 7.64 -38.71 -3.18
CA PRO A 48 8.54 -38.65 -2.04
C PRO A 48 8.37 -37.35 -1.24
N ARG A 49 8.44 -37.44 0.09
CA ARG A 49 8.24 -36.29 0.99
C ARG A 49 9.29 -35.19 0.80
N ASP A 50 10.52 -35.56 0.46
CA ASP A 50 11.59 -34.63 0.11
C ASP A 50 11.18 -33.71 -1.04
N LEU A 51 10.68 -34.27 -2.14
CA LEU A 51 10.22 -33.51 -3.31
C LEU A 51 9.07 -32.56 -2.95
N ILE A 52 8.10 -33.03 -2.15
CA ILE A 52 6.99 -32.18 -1.70
C ILE A 52 7.51 -31.00 -0.86
N ASN A 53 8.43 -31.27 0.07
CA ASN A 53 9.00 -30.23 0.93
C ASN A 53 9.87 -29.23 0.14
N ASP A 54 10.66 -29.70 -0.82
CA ASP A 54 11.45 -28.86 -1.73
C ASP A 54 10.54 -27.92 -2.53
N ALA A 55 9.48 -28.46 -3.11
CA ALA A 55 8.51 -27.68 -3.88
C ALA A 55 7.76 -26.65 -3.03
N GLN A 56 7.39 -27.01 -1.79
CA GLN A 56 6.74 -26.08 -0.86
C GLN A 56 7.68 -24.92 -0.48
N ARG A 57 8.96 -25.22 -0.19
CA ARG A 57 9.97 -24.18 0.05
C ARG A 57 10.14 -23.27 -1.15
N ALA A 58 10.19 -23.84 -2.36
CA ALA A 58 10.28 -23.08 -3.59
C ALA A 58 9.06 -22.15 -3.78
N ILE A 59 7.85 -22.64 -3.53
CA ILE A 59 6.61 -21.84 -3.56
C ILE A 59 6.72 -20.64 -2.63
N VAL A 60 7.06 -20.86 -1.36
CA VAL A 60 7.18 -19.78 -0.37
C VAL A 60 8.20 -18.74 -0.84
N ASN A 61 9.36 -19.18 -1.35
CA ASN A 61 10.37 -18.26 -1.84
C ASN A 61 9.90 -17.44 -3.05
N MET A 62 9.23 -18.08 -4.02
CA MET A 62 8.68 -17.40 -5.19
C MET A 62 7.63 -16.36 -4.79
N GLU A 63 6.67 -16.73 -3.93
CA GLU A 63 5.63 -15.83 -3.44
C GLU A 63 6.23 -14.63 -2.70
N LYS A 64 7.20 -14.88 -1.80
CA LYS A 64 7.89 -13.83 -1.04
C LYS A 64 8.57 -12.82 -1.98
N GLU A 65 9.41 -13.30 -2.88
CA GLU A 65 10.18 -12.46 -3.80
C GLU A 65 9.27 -11.70 -4.77
N GLY A 66 8.24 -12.38 -5.31
CA GLY A 66 7.29 -11.76 -6.21
C GLY A 66 6.49 -10.67 -5.53
N TYR A 67 5.87 -10.96 -4.38
CA TYR A 67 5.05 -9.96 -3.69
C TYR A 67 5.87 -8.76 -3.21
N ILE A 68 7.11 -8.96 -2.75
CA ILE A 68 8.03 -7.85 -2.42
C ILE A 68 8.25 -6.97 -3.65
N PHE A 69 8.69 -7.55 -4.76
CA PHE A 69 8.96 -6.81 -5.99
C PHE A 69 7.73 -6.04 -6.47
N TYR A 70 6.57 -6.70 -6.48
CA TYR A 70 5.33 -6.10 -6.95
C TYR A 70 4.86 -4.95 -6.06
N ILE A 71 4.97 -5.08 -4.74
CA ILE A 71 4.65 -3.99 -3.82
C ILE A 71 5.58 -2.80 -4.05
N ASP A 72 6.88 -3.03 -4.24
CA ASP A 72 7.82 -1.95 -4.55
C ASP A 72 7.47 -1.22 -5.86
N ASP A 73 7.14 -1.96 -6.92
CA ASP A 73 6.69 -1.38 -8.20
C ASP A 73 5.37 -0.59 -8.05
N LEU A 74 4.41 -1.11 -7.28
CA LEU A 74 3.17 -0.40 -6.96
C LEU A 74 3.44 0.90 -6.20
N LEU A 75 4.37 0.92 -5.24
CA LEU A 75 4.72 2.12 -4.49
C LEU A 75 5.36 3.19 -5.38
N VAL A 76 6.21 2.79 -6.34
CA VAL A 76 6.76 3.71 -7.35
C VAL A 76 5.64 4.30 -8.20
N LYS A 77 4.75 3.46 -8.74
CA LYS A 77 3.61 3.91 -9.56
C LYS A 77 2.64 4.81 -8.77
N ALA A 78 2.41 4.52 -7.50
CA ALA A 78 1.57 5.33 -6.62
C ALA A 78 2.19 6.71 -6.36
N ARG A 79 3.52 6.77 -6.16
CA ARG A 79 4.25 8.03 -6.01
C ARG A 79 4.16 8.87 -7.29
N ASP A 80 4.40 8.27 -8.45
CA ASP A 80 4.36 8.99 -9.72
C ASP A 80 2.93 9.51 -10.00
N ALA A 81 1.89 8.70 -9.72
CA ALA A 81 0.50 9.14 -9.77
C ALA A 81 0.19 10.28 -8.78
N ALA A 82 0.83 10.30 -7.60
CA ALA A 82 0.67 11.38 -6.64
C ALA A 82 1.30 12.69 -7.12
N GLN A 83 2.48 12.62 -7.74
CA GLN A 83 3.19 13.77 -8.33
C GLN A 83 2.41 14.40 -9.48
N ASP A 84 1.80 13.56 -10.33
CA ASP A 84 0.97 13.99 -11.45
C ASP A 84 -0.46 14.40 -11.05
N GLN A 85 -0.76 14.49 -9.74
CA GLN A 85 -2.10 14.79 -9.20
C GLN A 85 -3.21 13.82 -9.67
N ARG A 86 -2.86 12.60 -10.08
CA ARG A 86 -3.79 11.53 -10.50
C ARG A 86 -4.34 10.80 -9.27
N LEU A 87 -5.09 11.52 -8.41
CA LEU A 87 -5.51 11.03 -7.09
C LEU A 87 -6.33 9.74 -7.12
N LYS A 88 -7.26 9.58 -8.08
CA LYS A 88 -8.03 8.33 -8.24
C LYS A 88 -7.11 7.14 -8.50
N GLN A 89 -6.12 7.32 -9.37
CA GLN A 89 -5.14 6.28 -9.70
C GLN A 89 -4.22 5.98 -8.51
N LYS A 90 -3.73 7.02 -7.82
CA LYS A 90 -2.98 6.89 -6.57
C LYS A 90 -3.72 5.99 -5.56
N HIS A 91 -4.99 6.31 -5.29
CA HIS A 91 -5.78 5.55 -4.32
C HIS A 91 -6.04 4.10 -4.76
N ALA A 92 -6.33 3.87 -6.04
CA ALA A 92 -6.49 2.51 -6.57
C ALA A 92 -5.22 1.67 -6.41
N ILE A 93 -4.04 2.25 -6.65
CA ILE A 93 -2.76 1.56 -6.49
C ILE A 93 -2.47 1.26 -5.01
N LEU A 94 -2.71 2.22 -4.11
CA LEU A 94 -2.51 2.01 -2.67
C LEU A 94 -3.45 0.95 -2.09
N LEU A 95 -4.64 0.75 -2.66
CA LEU A 95 -5.52 -0.37 -2.30
C LEU A 95 -4.89 -1.72 -2.67
N MET A 96 -4.24 -1.81 -3.84
CA MET A 96 -3.50 -3.02 -4.22
C MET A 96 -2.34 -3.29 -3.26
N VAL A 97 -1.57 -2.27 -2.85
CA VAL A 97 -0.51 -2.44 -1.84
C VAL A 97 -1.07 -3.05 -0.55
N LYS A 98 -2.22 -2.57 -0.07
CA LYS A 98 -2.89 -3.12 1.12
C LYS A 98 -3.36 -4.57 0.94
N GLU A 99 -3.72 -4.98 -0.27
CA GLU A 99 -4.13 -6.35 -0.56
C GLU A 99 -2.94 -7.32 -0.58
N TYR A 100 -1.81 -6.91 -1.17
CA TYR A 100 -0.67 -7.79 -1.37
C TYR A 100 0.30 -7.82 -0.18
N LEU A 101 0.34 -6.78 0.66
CA LEU A 101 1.23 -6.75 1.84
C LEU A 101 0.99 -7.94 2.79
N PRO A 102 -0.26 -8.30 3.18
CA PRO A 102 -0.50 -9.49 3.99
C PRO A 102 -0.04 -10.80 3.33
N LYS A 103 -0.13 -10.89 1.99
CA LYS A 103 0.34 -12.06 1.23
C LYS A 103 1.87 -12.17 1.30
N ALA A 104 2.58 -11.05 1.15
CA ALA A 104 4.04 -10.99 1.33
C ALA A 104 4.46 -11.42 2.75
N MET A 105 3.77 -10.90 3.78
CA MET A 105 4.06 -11.26 5.18
C MET A 105 3.83 -12.75 5.44
N LYS A 106 2.74 -13.32 4.92
CA LYS A 106 2.46 -14.76 5.03
C LYS A 106 3.52 -15.61 4.33
N ALA A 107 4.10 -15.12 3.25
CA ALA A 107 5.21 -15.78 2.53
C ALA A 107 6.57 -15.58 3.23
N GLY A 108 6.64 -14.87 4.36
CA GLY A 108 7.85 -14.70 5.15
C GLY A 108 8.67 -13.45 4.81
N ALA A 109 8.03 -12.41 4.27
CA ALA A 109 8.64 -11.09 4.23
C ALA A 109 8.91 -10.57 5.66
N SER A 110 9.98 -9.80 5.84
CA SER A 110 10.41 -9.35 7.17
C SER A 110 9.57 -8.18 7.69
N ASP A 111 9.60 -7.97 9.01
CA ASP A 111 8.91 -6.82 9.62
C ASP A 111 9.53 -5.49 9.17
N GLU A 112 10.83 -5.44 8.88
CA GLU A 112 11.48 -4.26 8.31
C GLU A 112 10.90 -3.89 6.94
N PHE A 113 10.59 -4.90 6.11
CA PHE A 113 9.90 -4.67 4.84
C PHE A 113 8.52 -4.07 5.07
N ARG A 114 7.74 -4.62 6.00
CA ARG A 114 6.43 -4.08 6.37
C ARG A 114 6.50 -2.60 6.79
N HIS A 115 7.39 -2.27 7.73
CA HIS A 115 7.55 -0.89 8.19
C HIS A 115 8.07 0.05 7.08
N SER A 116 8.88 -0.46 6.15
CA SER A 116 9.31 0.29 4.96
C SER A 116 8.12 0.62 4.05
N VAL A 117 7.25 -0.35 3.78
CA VAL A 117 6.03 -0.16 2.98
C VAL A 117 5.09 0.84 3.65
N GLU A 118 4.83 0.71 4.95
CA GLU A 118 3.95 1.60 5.71
C GLU A 118 4.44 3.06 5.65
N ARG A 119 5.75 3.31 5.88
CA ARG A 119 6.36 4.64 5.75
C ARG A 119 6.23 5.22 4.34
N ARG A 120 6.46 4.40 3.30
CA ARG A 120 6.31 4.85 1.91
C ARG A 120 4.87 5.22 1.58
N VAL A 121 3.90 4.43 2.04
CA VAL A 121 2.48 4.74 1.88
C VAL A 121 2.12 6.07 2.55
N GLU A 122 2.63 6.34 3.75
CA GLU A 122 2.42 7.61 4.45
C GLU A 122 2.97 8.79 3.65
N LEU A 123 4.22 8.70 3.17
CA LEU A 123 4.84 9.75 2.33
C LEU A 123 4.06 10.00 1.02
N ILE A 124 3.58 8.94 0.37
CA ILE A 124 2.76 9.06 -0.85
C ILE A 124 1.42 9.72 -0.56
N ASN A 125 0.82 9.47 0.61
CA ASN A 125 -0.42 10.14 1.01
C ASN A 125 -0.23 11.65 1.26
N LEU A 126 0.93 12.05 1.80
CA LEU A 126 1.29 13.47 1.95
C LEU A 126 1.59 14.15 0.60
N THR A 127 1.95 13.37 -0.43
CA THR A 127 2.27 13.87 -1.77
C THR A 127 0.99 14.06 -2.60
N GLY A 128 0.92 15.18 -3.34
CA GLY A 128 -0.22 15.50 -4.21
C GLY A 128 -1.48 15.95 -3.47
N ASN A 129 -1.42 16.10 -2.14
CA ASN A 129 -2.41 16.88 -1.42
C ASN A 129 -2.03 18.36 -1.57
N PRO A 130 -2.85 19.20 -2.22
CA PRO A 130 -2.58 20.62 -2.27
C PRO A 130 -2.74 21.22 -0.87
N THR A 131 -1.65 21.36 -0.12
CA THR A 131 -1.61 22.33 0.99
C THR A 131 -1.48 23.72 0.39
N ALA A 132 -2.62 24.26 -0.08
CA ALA A 132 -3.07 25.64 0.10
C ALA A 132 -4.25 25.90 -0.87
N PRO A 133 -5.44 26.29 -0.40
CA PRO A 133 -6.22 27.25 -1.17
C PRO A 133 -5.38 28.53 -1.27
N GLU A 134 -4.81 28.81 -2.44
CA GLU A 134 -4.33 30.16 -2.77
C GLU A 134 -5.50 31.13 -2.64
N SER A 135 -5.31 32.18 -1.83
CA SER A 135 -6.14 33.39 -1.78
C SER A 135 -7.65 33.16 -1.61
N GLY A 136 -8.04 32.90 -0.37
CA GLY A 136 -9.43 32.96 0.06
C GLY A 136 -9.54 33.46 1.49
N SER A 137 -8.77 34.48 1.87
CA SER A 137 -9.03 35.25 3.09
C SER A 137 -10.38 35.94 2.94
N ARG A 138 -11.48 35.19 3.11
CA ARG A 138 -12.73 35.75 3.62
C ARG A 138 -12.48 36.07 5.08
N ALA A 139 -11.75 37.16 5.30
CA ALA A 139 -11.94 37.94 6.50
C ALA A 139 -13.45 38.16 6.62
N LYS A 140 -14.05 37.58 7.66
CA LYS A 140 -15.43 37.92 8.01
C LYS A 140 -15.46 39.43 8.20
N PRO A 141 -16.38 40.20 7.58
CA PRO A 141 -16.48 41.61 7.89
C PRO A 141 -16.70 41.73 9.40
N MET A 142 -15.81 42.45 10.07
CA MET A 142 -15.84 42.74 11.51
C MET A 142 -16.97 43.74 11.86
N ASP A 143 -18.17 43.54 11.31
CA ASP A 143 -19.34 44.39 11.56
C ASP A 143 -20.25 43.88 12.70
N LYS A 144 -19.86 42.81 13.39
CA LYS A 144 -20.64 42.27 14.53
C LYS A 144 -19.96 42.41 15.89
N LEU A 145 -18.90 43.21 16.02
CA LEU A 145 -18.27 43.48 17.32
C LEU A 145 -18.52 44.89 17.89
N ARG A 146 -19.32 45.74 17.22
CA ARG A 146 -19.72 47.06 17.75
C ARG A 146 -21.07 47.07 18.48
N SER A 147 -21.86 46.01 18.41
CA SER A 147 -23.19 45.93 19.06
C SER A 147 -23.18 45.30 20.47
N LEU A 148 -22.01 44.97 21.02
CA LEU A 148 -21.88 44.32 22.34
C LEU A 148 -21.12 45.18 23.37
N LEU A 149 -20.83 46.44 23.06
CA LEU A 149 -20.30 47.38 24.04
C LEU A 149 -21.47 48.17 24.65
N PRO A 150 -21.80 47.99 25.95
CA PRO A 150 -22.78 48.84 26.60
C PRO A 150 -22.27 50.29 26.62
N ASN A 151 -23.16 51.22 26.24
CA ASN A 151 -22.92 52.67 26.26
C ASN A 151 -22.35 53.11 27.62
N ARG A 152 -21.05 53.39 27.67
CA ARG A 152 -20.33 53.85 28.87
C ARG A 152 -20.29 55.38 28.96
N ALA A 153 -21.38 56.04 28.57
CA ALA A 153 -21.47 57.52 28.52
C ALA A 153 -22.58 58.11 29.42
N LYS A 154 -22.99 57.41 30.49
CA LYS A 154 -23.88 57.95 31.53
C LYS A 154 -23.39 57.69 32.96
N LEU A 155 -22.08 57.73 33.15
CA LEU A 155 -21.46 57.76 34.48
C LEU A 155 -20.46 58.91 34.46
N PHE A 156 -20.62 59.88 35.36
CA PHE A 156 -19.80 61.06 35.65
C PHE A 156 -20.27 62.43 35.11
N GLY A 157 -20.62 63.31 36.06
CA GLY A 157 -20.81 64.77 35.95
C GLY A 157 -22.30 65.17 35.97
N GLY A 158 -22.92 65.58 37.08
CA GLY A 158 -22.55 66.70 37.96
C GLY A 158 -23.32 67.93 37.47
N ASP A 159 -24.52 68.19 38.00
CA ASP A 159 -24.81 69.11 39.12
C ASP A 159 -24.65 70.60 38.75
N GLY A 160 -25.68 71.40 39.03
CA GLY A 160 -25.59 72.88 39.06
C GLY A 160 -26.42 73.69 38.04
N SER A 161 -27.56 74.19 38.52
CA SER A 161 -27.92 75.63 38.56
C SER A 161 -28.45 76.41 37.33
N GLU A 162 -29.60 77.04 37.61
CA GLU A 162 -30.05 78.41 37.26
C GLU A 162 -30.72 78.72 35.90
N GLY A 163 -31.88 79.38 36.01
CA GLY A 163 -32.66 79.99 34.95
C GLY A 163 -34.16 79.97 35.21
#